data_AF-A0A428KIA4-F1
#
_entry.id   AF-A0A428KIA4-F1
#
_cell.length_a   1.000
_cell.length_b   1.000
_cell.length_c   1.000
_cell.angle_alpha   90.00
_cell.angle_beta   90.00
_cell.angle_gamma   90.00
#
_symmetry.space_group_name_H-M   'P 1'
#
loop_
_entity.id
_entity.type
_entity.pdbx_description
1 polymer ?
#
loop_
_entity_poly.entity_id
_entity_poly.type
_entity_poly.pdbx_seq_one_letter_code
_entity_poly.pdbx_strand_id
1 'polypeptide(L)'
;MATKQSAPVRKTKASSARADEAKRLEVLHAYQILDTPPESVFDDLVRLAAFICDTPISFVSLIDEQRQWLKAKVGLPGIYSAPRDLTFCQYTIQSNELYEVEDASVDPLFREHAMVTGDPKIRFYAGYPLITAEGQAVGTICAIDVVPRQLSAAQREALRILGREVVAHLELRRARIQLEEEKTKLEGLLRMANDAAESLYLNGGQNEIFIKQDHKLVRVKTTDIRYVEALGDYVNIYSGRERYTVYSTMKELEAKLPAREFARVHRKYIVRLDRIIAIESDAVIVEAGRSAELATSLLPVPIGNSYKSALLSRLNLI
;
A
#
# COMPACT_ATOMS: atom_id res chain seq x y z
N MET A 1 -32.40 -55.57 0.51
CA MET A 1 -32.06 -54.15 0.70
C MET A 1 -30.88 -54.08 1.67
N ALA A 2 -29.69 -53.79 1.16
CA ALA A 2 -28.46 -53.69 1.94
C ALA A 2 -27.97 -52.24 1.88
N THR A 3 -27.99 -51.55 3.01
CA THR A 3 -27.48 -50.19 3.14
C THR A 3 -26.11 -50.26 3.82
N LYS A 4 -25.04 -50.04 3.04
CA LYS A 4 -23.68 -49.88 3.56
C LYS A 4 -23.58 -48.54 4.29
N GLN A 5 -23.36 -48.59 5.60
CA GLN A 5 -22.94 -47.43 6.40
C GLN A 5 -21.42 -47.32 6.30
N SER A 6 -20.94 -46.23 5.71
CA SER A 6 -19.53 -45.86 5.64
C SER A 6 -19.04 -45.36 6.99
N ALA A 7 -17.95 -45.94 7.49
CA ALA A 7 -17.22 -45.49 8.66
C ALA A 7 -16.50 -44.14 8.39
N PRO A 8 -16.24 -43.30 9.41
CA PRO A 8 -15.64 -41.99 9.21
C PRO A 8 -14.13 -42.11 8.93
N VAL A 9 -13.69 -41.39 7.91
CA VAL A 9 -12.29 -41.26 7.49
C VAL A 9 -11.49 -40.52 8.57
N ARG A 10 -10.48 -41.20 9.12
CA ARG A 10 -9.51 -40.67 10.09
C ARG A 10 -8.61 -39.64 9.38
N LYS A 11 -8.92 -38.34 9.50
CA LYS A 11 -8.02 -37.27 9.04
C LYS A 11 -6.69 -37.35 9.80
N THR A 12 -5.61 -37.31 9.04
CA THR A 12 -4.23 -37.66 9.39
C THR A 12 -3.49 -36.52 10.12
N LYS A 13 -2.94 -36.81 11.32
CA LYS A 13 -2.09 -35.94 12.16
C LYS A 13 -0.90 -35.26 11.44
N ALA A 14 -0.44 -35.81 10.32
CA ALA A 14 0.67 -35.25 9.54
C ALA A 14 0.26 -34.05 8.66
N SER A 15 -1.03 -33.93 8.31
CA SER A 15 -1.54 -32.81 7.52
C SER A 15 -1.70 -31.54 8.36
N SER A 16 -2.10 -31.68 9.63
CA SER A 16 -2.17 -30.56 10.58
C SER A 16 -0.78 -30.05 10.95
N ALA A 17 0.17 -30.95 11.29
CA ALA A 17 1.53 -30.54 11.65
C ALA A 17 2.27 -29.77 10.51
N ARG A 18 2.04 -30.13 9.24
CA ARG A 18 2.57 -29.37 8.09
C ARG A 18 1.86 -28.03 7.87
N ALA A 19 0.53 -27.97 8.06
CA ALA A 19 -0.22 -26.73 7.95
C ALA A 19 0.14 -25.75 9.07
N ASP A 20 0.36 -26.26 10.28
CA ASP A 20 0.81 -25.50 11.45
C ASP A 20 2.23 -24.94 11.22
N GLU A 21 3.15 -25.74 10.67
CA GLU A 21 4.51 -25.27 10.34
C GLU A 21 4.51 -24.21 9.23
N ALA A 22 3.74 -24.41 8.15
CA ALA A 22 3.64 -23.42 7.08
C ALA A 22 3.10 -22.08 7.61
N LYS A 23 2.11 -22.13 8.52
CA LYS A 23 1.57 -20.92 9.15
C LYS A 23 2.58 -20.23 10.06
N ARG A 24 3.32 -21.00 10.86
CA ARG A 24 4.38 -20.49 11.73
C ARG A 24 5.48 -19.77 10.93
N LEU A 25 5.89 -20.35 9.80
CA LEU A 25 6.87 -19.73 8.89
C LEU A 25 6.34 -18.46 8.23
N GLU A 26 5.08 -18.47 7.76
CA GLU A 26 4.42 -17.26 7.22
C GLU A 26 4.45 -16.12 8.24
N VAL A 27 4.10 -16.40 9.50
CA VAL A 27 4.11 -15.41 10.58
C VAL A 27 5.54 -14.95 10.89
N LEU A 28 6.52 -15.85 10.96
CA LEU A 28 7.92 -15.50 11.16
C LEU A 28 8.43 -14.55 10.06
N HIS A 29 8.15 -14.86 8.80
CA HIS A 29 8.61 -14.06 7.65
C HIS A 29 7.92 -12.69 7.60
N ALA A 30 6.68 -12.58 8.09
CA ALA A 30 5.97 -11.30 8.17
C ALA A 30 6.66 -10.25 9.07
N TYR A 31 7.51 -10.67 10.02
CA TYR A 31 8.29 -9.74 10.84
C TYR A 31 9.51 -9.14 10.12
N GLN A 32 9.90 -9.69 8.95
CA GLN A 32 11.09 -9.25 8.20
C GLN A 32 12.33 -9.06 9.09
N ILE A 33 12.57 -10.04 9.96
CA ILE A 33 13.56 -10.00 11.04
C ILE A 33 14.77 -10.91 10.78
N LEU A 34 14.60 -11.97 9.99
CA LEU A 34 15.68 -12.87 9.61
C LEU A 34 16.74 -12.15 8.77
N ASP A 35 18.01 -12.52 8.95
CA ASP A 35 19.17 -11.96 8.22
C ASP A 35 19.30 -10.43 8.32
N THR A 36 18.78 -9.85 9.41
CA THR A 36 18.92 -8.41 9.68
C THR A 36 20.09 -8.12 10.61
N PRO A 37 20.66 -6.91 10.58
CA PRO A 37 21.70 -6.51 11.52
C PRO A 37 21.28 -6.67 12.99
N PRO A 38 22.24 -6.79 13.92
CA PRO A 38 21.96 -6.75 15.35
C PRO A 38 21.19 -5.48 15.75
N GLU A 39 20.33 -5.62 16.75
CA GLU A 39 19.50 -4.53 17.27
C GLU A 39 19.62 -4.52 18.79
N SER A 40 20.02 -3.38 19.35
CA SER A 40 20.41 -3.25 20.77
C SER A 40 19.35 -3.74 21.74
N VAL A 41 18.08 -3.57 21.39
CA VAL A 41 16.95 -4.00 22.21
C VAL A 41 16.95 -5.52 22.46
N PHE A 42 17.25 -6.32 21.42
CA PHE A 42 17.35 -7.78 21.59
C PHE A 42 18.64 -8.15 22.31
N ASP A 43 19.74 -7.43 22.08
CA ASP A 43 21.01 -7.64 22.79
C ASP A 43 20.86 -7.40 24.30
N ASP A 44 20.11 -6.39 24.70
CA ASP A 44 19.82 -6.08 26.10
C ASP A 44 18.95 -7.15 26.76
N LEU A 45 17.90 -7.63 26.07
CA LEU A 45 17.04 -8.70 26.57
C LEU A 45 17.80 -10.02 26.77
N VAL A 46 18.71 -10.35 25.84
CA VAL A 46 19.57 -11.54 25.97
C VAL A 46 20.57 -11.39 27.11
N ARG A 47 21.18 -10.22 27.28
CA ARG A 47 22.06 -9.92 28.41
C ARG A 47 21.33 -10.04 29.74
N LEU A 48 20.09 -9.55 29.82
CA LEU A 48 19.24 -9.71 31.01
C LEU A 48 18.90 -11.18 31.28
N ALA A 49 18.56 -11.96 30.25
CA ALA A 49 18.31 -13.40 30.41
C ALA A 49 19.54 -14.13 30.98
N ALA A 50 20.73 -13.89 30.42
CA ALA A 50 21.98 -14.46 30.92
C ALA A 50 22.25 -14.04 32.38
N PHE A 51 22.09 -12.75 32.68
CA PHE A 51 22.35 -12.20 34.01
C PHE A 51 21.39 -12.76 35.07
N ILE A 52 20.08 -12.78 34.80
CA ILE A 52 19.06 -13.25 35.74
C ILE A 52 19.20 -14.77 35.97
N CYS A 53 19.48 -15.53 34.91
CA CYS A 53 19.63 -16.99 35.01
C CYS A 53 21.01 -17.43 35.50
N ASP A 54 21.95 -16.48 35.67
CA ASP A 54 23.35 -16.75 36.01
C ASP A 54 24.01 -17.75 35.05
N THR A 55 23.74 -17.60 33.74
CA THR A 55 24.25 -18.51 32.70
C THR A 55 25.20 -17.80 31.74
N PRO A 56 26.28 -18.46 31.28
CA PRO A 56 27.26 -17.85 30.38
C PRO A 56 26.74 -17.64 28.96
N ILE A 57 25.72 -18.41 28.56
CA ILE A 57 25.16 -18.39 27.20
C ILE A 57 23.67 -18.08 27.27
N SER A 58 23.24 -17.16 26.42
CA SER A 58 21.84 -16.82 26.20
C SER A 58 21.68 -16.29 24.80
N PHE A 59 20.50 -16.47 24.21
CA PHE A 59 20.19 -15.86 22.91
C PHE A 59 18.70 -15.78 22.64
N VAL A 60 18.35 -14.85 21.76
CA VAL A 60 17.08 -14.83 21.05
C VAL A 60 17.32 -15.50 19.70
N SER A 61 16.62 -16.61 19.46
CA SER A 61 16.69 -17.34 18.20
C SER A 61 15.33 -17.38 17.50
N LEU A 62 15.37 -17.40 16.18
CA LEU A 62 14.22 -17.56 15.31
C LEU A 62 14.39 -18.85 14.52
N ILE A 63 13.33 -19.67 14.48
CA ILE A 63 13.39 -21.00 13.87
C ILE A 63 12.80 -20.91 12.47
N ASP A 64 13.66 -20.92 11.46
CA ASP A 64 13.29 -20.93 10.05
C ASP A 64 13.08 -22.37 9.56
N GLU A 65 12.80 -22.56 8.27
CA GLU A 65 12.49 -23.90 7.72
C GLU A 65 13.63 -24.91 8.00
N GLN A 66 14.87 -24.52 7.69
CA GLN A 66 16.03 -25.42 7.74
C GLN A 66 17.10 -25.02 8.78
N ARG A 67 16.93 -23.86 9.43
CA ARG A 67 17.94 -23.29 10.33
C ARG A 67 17.33 -22.63 11.55
N GLN A 68 18.12 -22.57 12.61
CA GLN A 68 17.97 -21.60 13.69
C GLN A 68 18.85 -20.39 13.36
N TRP A 69 18.26 -19.19 13.37
CA TRP A 69 18.99 -17.93 13.20
C TRP A 69 19.00 -17.14 14.50
N LEU A 70 20.15 -16.56 14.87
CA LEU A 70 20.32 -15.84 16.13
C LEU A 70 20.17 -14.34 15.92
N LYS A 71 19.10 -13.75 16.48
CA LYS A 71 18.87 -12.30 16.43
C LYS A 71 19.79 -11.53 17.37
N ALA A 72 20.03 -12.10 18.55
CA ALA A 72 20.89 -11.56 19.59
C ALA A 72 21.46 -12.71 20.41
N LYS A 73 22.68 -12.55 20.94
CA LYS A 73 23.40 -13.63 21.64
C LYS A 73 24.45 -13.10 22.61
N VAL A 74 24.66 -13.85 23.67
CA VAL A 74 25.77 -13.72 24.63
C VAL A 74 26.45 -15.08 24.75
N GLY A 75 27.79 -15.10 24.89
CA GLY A 75 28.56 -16.33 25.07
C GLY A 75 28.81 -17.17 23.81
N LEU A 76 28.40 -16.71 22.62
CA LEU A 76 28.54 -17.44 21.35
C LEU A 76 29.23 -16.58 20.26
N PRO A 77 30.53 -16.23 20.39
CA PRO A 77 31.22 -15.41 19.40
C PRO A 77 31.25 -16.09 18.02
N GLY A 78 31.09 -15.31 16.94
CA GLY A 78 31.16 -15.81 15.56
C GLY A 78 29.99 -16.69 15.08
N ILE A 79 29.10 -17.15 15.96
CA ILE A 79 27.96 -18.02 15.61
C ILE A 79 26.72 -17.15 15.38
N TYR A 80 26.09 -17.26 14.20
CA TYR A 80 24.85 -16.52 13.87
C TYR A 80 23.70 -17.42 13.43
N SER A 81 23.99 -18.67 13.08
CA SER A 81 23.01 -19.63 12.61
C SER A 81 23.50 -21.06 12.88
N ALA A 82 22.56 -22.00 13.02
CA ALA A 82 22.82 -23.43 13.08
C ALA A 82 21.76 -24.21 12.29
N PRO A 83 22.07 -25.42 11.78
CA PRO A 83 21.05 -26.33 11.23
C PRO A 83 19.96 -26.61 12.27
N ARG A 84 18.68 -26.54 11.85
CA ARG A 84 17.53 -26.62 12.79
C ARG A 84 17.49 -27.94 13.56
N ASP A 85 17.81 -29.03 12.87
CA ASP A 85 17.84 -30.40 13.41
C ASP A 85 18.89 -30.60 14.50
N LEU A 86 19.88 -29.71 14.61
CA LEU A 86 20.94 -29.73 15.62
C LEU A 86 20.68 -28.76 16.78
N THR A 87 19.43 -28.31 17.00
CA THR A 87 19.12 -27.26 17.99
C THR A 87 18.17 -27.73 19.08
N PHE A 88 18.36 -27.25 20.31
CA PHE A 88 17.41 -27.46 21.41
C PHE A 88 16.12 -26.67 21.18
N CYS A 89 16.22 -25.49 20.58
CA CYS A 89 15.10 -24.56 20.39
C CYS A 89 13.98 -25.13 19.51
N GLN A 90 14.30 -26.06 18.61
CA GLN A 90 13.29 -26.74 17.79
C GLN A 90 12.33 -27.61 18.63
N TYR A 91 12.73 -28.02 19.84
CA TYR A 91 11.87 -28.71 20.81
C TYR A 91 11.03 -27.72 21.61
N THR A 92 11.62 -26.59 22.01
CA THR A 92 10.93 -25.52 22.75
C THR A 92 9.71 -24.99 21.99
N ILE A 93 9.83 -24.76 20.67
CA ILE A 93 8.72 -24.24 19.86
C ILE A 93 7.56 -25.23 19.64
N GLN A 94 7.69 -26.48 20.10
CA GLN A 94 6.62 -27.49 20.00
C GLN A 94 5.59 -27.35 21.13
N SER A 95 5.83 -26.48 22.10
CA SER A 95 4.94 -26.21 23.22
C SER A 95 4.78 -24.72 23.46
N ASN A 96 3.80 -24.35 24.28
CA ASN A 96 3.56 -22.96 24.70
C ASN A 96 4.13 -22.67 26.11
N GLU A 97 4.95 -23.57 26.64
CA GLU A 97 5.48 -23.49 28.00
C GLU A 97 7.00 -23.46 27.97
N LEU A 98 7.60 -23.11 29.11
CA LEU A 98 9.04 -23.17 29.29
C LEU A 98 9.51 -24.63 29.10
N TYR A 99 10.52 -24.82 28.26
CA TYR A 99 11.18 -26.10 28.09
C TYR A 99 12.52 -26.09 28.84
N GLU A 100 12.62 -26.88 29.91
CA GLU A 100 13.77 -26.94 30.80
C GLU A 100 14.39 -28.34 30.80
N VAL A 101 15.71 -28.40 30.60
CA VAL A 101 16.56 -29.59 30.64
C VAL A 101 17.65 -29.32 31.68
N GLU A 102 17.55 -29.98 32.83
CA GLU A 102 18.47 -29.76 33.95
C GLU A 102 19.87 -30.30 33.68
N ASP A 103 19.95 -31.50 33.08
CA ASP A 103 21.20 -32.13 32.61
C ASP A 103 20.97 -32.94 31.32
N ALA A 104 21.36 -32.36 30.19
CA ALA A 104 21.25 -32.92 28.86
C ALA A 104 22.09 -34.18 28.66
N SER A 105 23.10 -34.45 29.50
CA SER A 105 23.93 -35.65 29.39
C SER A 105 23.22 -36.93 29.85
N VAL A 106 22.17 -36.79 30.67
CA VAL A 106 21.33 -37.90 31.15
C VAL A 106 19.91 -37.84 30.58
N ASP A 107 19.54 -36.73 29.96
CA ASP A 107 18.26 -36.58 29.28
C ASP A 107 18.15 -37.57 28.10
N PRO A 108 17.10 -38.42 28.04
CA PRO A 108 16.96 -39.43 26.98
C PRO A 108 16.91 -38.86 25.55
N LEU A 109 16.46 -37.62 25.39
CA LEU A 109 16.34 -36.93 24.11
C LEU A 109 17.65 -36.28 23.68
N PHE A 110 18.45 -35.79 24.63
CA PHE A 110 19.64 -34.99 24.33
C PHE A 110 20.98 -35.65 24.62
N ARG A 111 21.04 -36.77 25.35
CA ARG A 111 22.31 -37.41 25.76
C ARG A 111 23.24 -37.77 24.60
N GLU A 112 22.68 -38.06 23.42
CA GLU A 112 23.42 -38.41 22.19
C GLU A 112 23.55 -37.21 21.23
N HIS A 113 22.99 -36.05 21.60
CA HIS A 113 22.96 -34.86 20.76
C HIS A 113 24.38 -34.28 20.58
N ALA A 114 24.70 -33.78 19.38
CA ALA A 114 26.06 -33.36 19.02
C ALA A 114 26.61 -32.25 19.93
N MET A 115 25.78 -31.30 20.33
CA MET A 115 26.15 -30.22 21.26
C MET A 115 26.31 -30.66 22.72
N VAL A 116 25.92 -31.89 23.07
CA VAL A 116 26.05 -32.48 24.41
C VAL A 116 27.28 -33.37 24.50
N THR A 117 27.50 -34.19 23.47
CA THR A 117 28.62 -35.14 23.37
C THR A 117 29.91 -34.47 22.87
N GLY A 118 29.79 -33.53 21.94
CA GLY A 118 30.87 -32.68 21.42
C GLY A 118 30.93 -31.30 22.09
N ASP A 119 31.80 -30.42 21.59
CA ASP A 119 31.85 -29.02 22.02
C ASP A 119 30.50 -28.32 21.72
N PRO A 120 29.95 -27.48 22.63
CA PRO A 120 30.53 -27.00 23.89
C PRO A 120 30.21 -27.88 25.11
N LYS A 121 29.64 -29.08 24.93
CA LYS A 121 29.18 -29.98 26.01
C LYS A 121 28.09 -29.35 26.86
N ILE A 122 27.03 -28.89 26.20
CA ILE A 122 25.83 -28.36 26.86
C ILE A 122 25.33 -29.36 27.90
N ARG A 123 25.00 -28.87 29.09
CA ARG A 123 24.36 -29.63 30.17
C ARG A 123 23.03 -29.03 30.52
N PHE A 124 22.95 -27.72 30.68
CA PHE A 124 21.70 -27.05 31.01
C PHE A 124 21.13 -26.30 29.81
N TYR A 125 19.81 -26.42 29.62
CA TYR A 125 19.05 -25.62 28.66
C TYR A 125 17.70 -25.23 29.27
N ALA A 126 17.36 -23.94 29.24
CA ALA A 126 16.00 -23.48 29.50
C ALA A 126 15.58 -22.50 28.40
N GLY A 127 14.56 -22.85 27.64
CA GLY A 127 14.03 -22.04 26.55
C GLY A 127 12.58 -21.67 26.77
N TYR A 128 12.23 -20.41 26.53
CA TYR A 128 10.85 -19.96 26.48
C TYR A 128 10.43 -19.67 25.03
N PRO A 129 9.30 -20.23 24.54
CA PRO A 129 8.83 -20.02 23.18
C PRO A 129 8.36 -18.58 22.96
N LEU A 130 8.73 -18.00 21.82
CA LEU A 130 8.26 -16.68 21.38
C LEU A 130 6.92 -16.83 20.67
N ILE A 131 5.84 -16.78 21.45
CA ILE A 131 4.47 -16.99 20.98
C ILE A 131 3.89 -15.67 20.48
N THR A 132 3.56 -15.61 19.18
CA THR A 132 3.00 -14.41 18.54
C THR A 132 1.53 -14.19 18.88
N ALA A 133 0.98 -13.04 18.47
CA ALA A 133 -0.46 -12.77 18.62
C ALA A 133 -1.36 -13.80 17.92
N GLU A 134 -0.87 -14.43 16.85
CA GLU A 134 -1.52 -15.53 16.13
C GLU A 134 -1.34 -16.91 16.80
N GLY A 135 -0.71 -16.95 17.97
CA GLY A 135 -0.46 -18.19 18.72
C GLY A 135 0.64 -19.06 18.11
N GLN A 136 1.51 -18.51 17.26
CA GLN A 136 2.60 -19.25 16.63
C GLN A 136 3.90 -19.09 17.42
N ALA A 137 4.60 -20.19 17.71
CA ALA A 137 5.92 -20.14 18.34
C ALA A 137 7.02 -19.94 17.28
N VAL A 138 7.42 -18.70 17.02
CA VAL A 138 8.33 -18.38 15.90
C VAL A 138 9.82 -18.52 16.25
N GLY A 139 10.14 -18.66 17.54
CA GLY A 139 11.50 -18.66 18.04
C GLY A 139 11.58 -18.92 19.54
N THR A 140 12.74 -18.65 20.14
CA THR A 140 12.97 -18.80 21.57
C THR A 140 13.82 -17.66 22.14
N ILE A 141 13.63 -17.37 23.43
CA ILE A 141 14.69 -16.82 24.27
C ILE A 141 15.14 -17.92 25.23
N CYS A 142 16.44 -18.10 25.44
CA CYS A 142 16.93 -19.20 26.27
C CYS A 142 18.15 -18.85 27.11
N ALA A 143 18.35 -19.61 28.19
CA ALA A 143 19.54 -19.65 29.03
C ALA A 143 20.20 -21.03 28.91
N ILE A 144 21.53 -21.06 28.78
CA ILE A 144 22.29 -22.28 28.49
C ILE A 144 23.58 -22.31 29.31
N ASP A 145 23.93 -23.50 29.80
CA ASP A 145 25.20 -23.73 30.49
C ASP A 145 25.82 -25.10 30.16
N VAL A 146 27.13 -25.21 30.39
CA VAL A 146 27.95 -26.42 30.30
C VAL A 146 28.04 -27.17 31.64
N VAL A 147 27.35 -26.67 32.67
CA VAL A 147 27.10 -27.38 33.93
C VAL A 147 25.59 -27.58 34.14
N PRO A 148 25.16 -28.66 34.81
CA PRO A 148 23.76 -28.86 35.16
C PRO A 148 23.23 -27.72 36.03
N ARG A 149 21.96 -27.34 35.83
CA ARG A 149 21.27 -26.33 36.64
C ARG A 149 19.79 -26.63 36.75
N GLN A 150 19.16 -26.00 37.73
CA GLN A 150 17.71 -25.94 37.87
C GLN A 150 17.33 -24.48 38.14
N LEU A 151 16.39 -23.95 37.36
CA LEU A 151 15.94 -22.57 37.55
C LEU A 151 15.13 -22.44 38.85
N SER A 152 15.24 -21.29 39.49
CA SER A 152 14.28 -20.87 40.50
C SER A 152 12.95 -20.45 39.85
N ALA A 153 11.86 -20.40 40.62
CA ALA A 153 10.57 -19.90 40.13
C ALA A 153 10.68 -18.47 39.57
N ALA A 154 11.48 -17.61 40.21
CA ALA A 154 11.72 -16.24 39.75
C ALA A 154 12.46 -16.19 38.41
N GLN A 155 13.42 -17.08 38.17
CA GLN A 155 14.14 -17.15 36.89
C GLN A 155 13.27 -17.68 35.76
N ARG A 156 12.43 -18.69 36.02
CA ARG A 156 11.42 -19.16 35.04
C ARG A 156 10.47 -18.04 34.63
N GLU A 157 9.97 -17.31 35.63
CA GLU A 157 9.08 -16.17 35.41
C GLU A 157 9.79 -15.04 34.65
N ALA A 158 11.06 -14.78 34.94
CA ALA A 158 11.85 -13.80 34.21
C ALA A 158 12.00 -14.17 32.73
N LEU A 159 12.32 -15.43 32.40
CA LEU A 159 12.40 -15.89 31.00
C LEU A 159 11.05 -15.75 30.28
N ARG A 160 9.94 -16.05 30.96
CA ARG A 160 8.58 -15.85 30.44
C ARG A 160 8.30 -14.38 30.13
N ILE A 161 8.65 -13.47 31.04
CA ILE A 161 8.49 -12.02 30.85
C ILE A 161 9.37 -11.54 29.69
N LEU A 162 10.65 -11.91 29.67
CA LEU A 162 11.56 -11.52 28.59
C LEU A 162 11.10 -12.07 27.23
N GLY A 163 10.57 -13.29 27.17
CA GLY A 163 9.98 -13.84 25.95
C GLY A 163 8.80 -13.01 25.44
N ARG A 164 7.94 -12.52 26.33
CA ARG A 164 6.85 -11.59 25.98
C ARG A 164 7.38 -10.25 25.47
N GLU A 165 8.43 -9.71 26.07
CA GLU A 165 9.07 -8.46 25.61
C GLU A 165 9.70 -8.63 24.23
N VAL A 166 10.37 -9.75 23.96
CA VAL A 166 10.90 -10.06 22.62
C VAL A 166 9.77 -10.06 21.59
N VAL A 167 8.64 -10.72 21.87
CA VAL A 167 7.47 -10.72 20.98
C VAL A 167 6.91 -9.30 20.81
N ALA A 168 6.81 -8.50 21.87
CA ALA A 168 6.34 -7.11 21.77
C ALA A 168 7.22 -6.28 20.82
N HIS A 169 8.55 -6.48 20.84
CA HIS A 169 9.45 -5.82 19.89
C HIS A 169 9.31 -6.34 18.45
N LEU A 170 9.02 -7.64 18.26
CA LEU A 170 8.69 -8.18 16.94
C LEU A 170 7.38 -7.57 16.40
N GLU A 171 6.34 -7.48 17.22
CA GLU A 171 5.07 -6.85 16.82
C GLU A 171 5.24 -5.37 16.46
N LEU A 172 6.00 -4.62 17.29
CA LEU A 172 6.30 -3.23 17.00
C LEU A 172 7.02 -3.07 15.66
N ARG A 173 7.97 -3.96 15.35
CA ARG A 173 8.67 -3.97 14.07
C ARG A 173 7.70 -4.18 12.90
N ARG A 174 6.82 -5.19 12.99
CA ARG A 174 5.83 -5.48 11.95
C ARG A 174 4.89 -4.30 11.72
N ALA A 175 4.38 -3.71 12.81
CA ALA A 175 3.52 -2.52 12.73
C ALA A 175 4.23 -1.34 12.06
N ARG A 176 5.52 -1.12 12.35
CA ARG A 176 6.32 -0.06 11.71
C ARG A 176 6.46 -0.28 10.20
N ILE A 177 6.72 -1.52 9.77
CA ILE A 177 6.85 -1.84 8.36
C ILE A 177 5.53 -1.58 7.63
N GLN A 178 4.41 -2.06 8.18
CA GLN A 178 3.08 -1.84 7.60
C GLN A 178 2.73 -0.35 7.48
N LEU A 179 3.06 0.43 8.51
CA LEU A 179 2.81 1.87 8.50
C LEU A 179 3.62 2.60 7.42
N GLU A 180 4.89 2.25 7.23
CA GLU A 180 5.74 2.85 6.18
C GLU A 180 5.28 2.47 4.77
N GLU A 181 4.83 1.22 4.57
CA GLU A 181 4.24 0.77 3.30
C GLU A 181 2.96 1.54 2.96
N GLU A 182 2.06 1.70 3.94
CA GLU A 182 0.81 2.44 3.76
C GLU A 182 1.07 3.94 3.50
N LYS A 183 1.99 4.54 4.24
CA LYS A 183 2.42 5.93 4.03
C LYS A 183 2.98 6.12 2.61
N THR A 184 3.89 5.26 2.17
CA THR A 184 4.48 5.32 0.82
C THR A 184 3.40 5.20 -0.26
N LYS A 185 2.42 4.32 -0.06
CA LYS A 185 1.28 4.16 -0.97
C LYS A 185 0.42 5.43 -1.03
N LEU A 186 0.11 6.03 0.11
CA LEU A 186 -0.66 7.28 0.17
C LEU A 186 0.08 8.45 -0.49
N GLU A 187 1.38 8.59 -0.24
CA GLU A 187 2.23 9.60 -0.88
C GLU A 187 2.25 9.43 -2.40
N GLY A 188 2.35 8.19 -2.90
CA GLY A 188 2.27 7.88 -4.32
C GLY A 188 0.92 8.27 -4.94
N LEU A 189 -0.20 7.94 -4.28
CA LEU A 189 -1.54 8.32 -4.73
C LEU A 189 -1.75 9.84 -4.76
N LEU A 190 -1.29 10.54 -3.72
CA LEU A 190 -1.35 12.00 -3.66
C LEU A 190 -0.54 12.64 -4.79
N ARG A 191 0.64 12.12 -5.11
CA ARG A 191 1.45 12.60 -6.24
C ARG A 191 0.71 12.42 -7.57
N MET A 192 0.16 11.24 -7.83
CA MET A 192 -0.61 10.99 -9.05
C MET A 192 -1.83 11.90 -9.18
N ALA A 193 -2.55 12.14 -8.08
CA ALA A 193 -3.69 13.05 -8.06
C ALA A 193 -3.28 14.50 -8.36
N ASN A 194 -2.17 14.96 -7.77
CA ASN A 194 -1.62 16.29 -8.05
C ASN A 194 -1.18 16.44 -9.50
N ASP A 195 -0.44 15.47 -10.06
CA ASP A 195 0.01 15.50 -11.45
C ASP A 195 -1.19 15.52 -12.43
N ALA A 196 -2.25 14.77 -12.12
CA ALA A 196 -3.49 14.78 -12.89
C ALA A 196 -4.23 16.13 -12.78
N ALA A 197 -4.29 16.71 -11.58
CA ALA A 197 -4.87 18.03 -11.37
C ALA A 197 -4.08 19.11 -12.12
N GLU A 198 -2.75 19.10 -12.04
CA GLU A 198 -1.88 20.05 -12.73
C GLU A 198 -2.02 19.94 -14.26
N SER A 199 -2.11 18.72 -14.80
CA SER A 199 -2.40 18.50 -16.21
C SER A 199 -3.78 19.05 -16.63
N LEU A 200 -4.79 18.93 -15.76
CA LEU A 200 -6.11 19.54 -15.98
C LEU A 200 -6.08 21.07 -15.88
N TYR A 201 -5.29 21.65 -14.97
CA TYR A 201 -5.13 23.10 -14.84
C TYR A 201 -4.38 23.69 -16.04
N LEU A 202 -3.30 23.05 -16.51
CA LEU A 202 -2.50 23.52 -17.64
C LEU A 202 -3.20 23.33 -19.00
N ASN A 203 -4.01 22.27 -19.17
CA ASN A 203 -4.74 22.02 -20.43
C ASN A 203 -6.18 22.53 -20.44
N GLY A 204 -6.80 22.75 -19.28
CA GLY A 204 -8.19 23.20 -19.12
C GLY A 204 -8.36 24.66 -18.70
N GLY A 205 -7.27 25.41 -18.58
CA GLY A 205 -7.24 26.71 -17.90
C GLY A 205 -6.95 27.95 -18.75
N GLN A 206 -6.92 27.87 -20.09
CA GLN A 206 -7.00 29.11 -20.87
C GLN A 206 -8.46 29.55 -20.95
N ASN A 207 -8.95 30.10 -19.82
CA ASN A 207 -10.17 30.92 -19.77
C ASN A 207 -10.02 32.23 -20.56
N GLU A 208 -8.93 32.39 -21.30
CA GLU A 208 -8.55 33.57 -22.06
C GLU A 208 -7.87 33.12 -23.36
N ILE A 209 -8.30 33.68 -24.48
CA ILE A 209 -7.60 33.58 -25.76
C ILE A 209 -7.01 34.94 -26.12
N PHE A 210 -5.86 34.95 -26.78
CA PHE A 210 -5.31 36.17 -27.37
C PHE A 210 -5.66 36.23 -28.85
N ILE A 211 -6.26 37.33 -29.26
CA ILE A 211 -6.62 37.62 -30.64
C ILE A 211 -5.79 38.79 -31.17
N LYS A 212 -5.46 38.78 -32.46
CA LYS A 212 -4.70 39.85 -33.09
C LYS A 212 -5.66 40.87 -33.70
N GLN A 213 -5.59 42.13 -33.24
CA GLN A 213 -6.39 43.25 -33.73
C GLN A 213 -5.53 44.51 -33.77
N ASP A 214 -5.52 45.23 -34.90
CA ASP A 214 -4.82 46.52 -35.06
C ASP A 214 -3.35 46.51 -34.57
N HIS A 215 -2.61 45.46 -34.97
CA HIS A 215 -1.21 45.20 -34.57
C HIS A 215 -0.97 44.94 -33.08
N LYS A 216 -2.02 44.71 -32.29
CA LYS A 216 -1.94 44.36 -30.87
C LYS A 216 -2.56 42.99 -30.61
N LEU A 217 -2.14 42.35 -29.52
CA LEU A 217 -2.81 41.16 -28.99
C LEU A 217 -3.81 41.60 -27.92
N VAL A 218 -5.09 41.35 -28.17
CA VAL A 218 -6.19 41.61 -27.23
C VAL A 218 -6.55 40.31 -26.54
N ARG A 219 -6.69 40.37 -25.22
CA ARG A 219 -7.04 39.23 -24.37
C ARG A 219 -8.56 39.17 -24.25
N VAL A 220 -9.15 38.04 -24.64
CA VAL A 220 -10.60 37.80 -24.59
C VAL A 220 -10.88 36.63 -23.67
N LYS A 221 -11.68 36.84 -22.63
CA LYS A 221 -12.11 35.75 -21.75
C LYS A 221 -13.05 34.81 -22.49
N THR A 222 -12.75 33.52 -22.53
CA THR A 222 -13.61 32.51 -23.17
C THR A 222 -14.95 32.36 -22.45
N THR A 223 -15.01 32.70 -21.15
CA THR A 223 -16.25 32.75 -20.35
C THR A 223 -17.27 33.75 -20.88
N ASP A 224 -16.81 34.80 -21.56
CA ASP A 224 -17.65 35.89 -22.06
C ASP A 224 -18.11 35.65 -23.51
N ILE A 225 -17.43 34.75 -24.24
CA ILE A 225 -17.75 34.38 -25.62
C ILE A 225 -19.06 33.59 -25.63
N ARG A 226 -20.08 34.11 -26.31
CA ARG A 226 -21.38 33.43 -26.46
C ARG A 226 -21.41 32.55 -27.69
N TYR A 227 -20.95 33.09 -28.82
CA TYR A 227 -20.86 32.38 -30.08
C TYR A 227 -19.83 33.03 -30.99
N VAL A 228 -19.52 32.30 -32.06
CA VAL A 228 -18.55 32.66 -33.08
C VAL A 228 -19.19 32.44 -34.44
N GLU A 229 -18.92 33.33 -35.38
CA GLU A 229 -19.49 33.32 -36.72
C GLU A 229 -18.44 33.54 -37.79
N ALA A 230 -18.47 32.74 -38.86
CA ALA A 230 -17.61 32.92 -40.02
C ALA A 230 -18.05 34.12 -40.89
N LEU A 231 -17.09 34.96 -41.28
CA LEU A 231 -17.25 36.12 -42.16
C LEU A 231 -16.14 36.15 -43.23
N GLY A 232 -16.32 35.39 -44.31
CA GLY A 232 -15.29 35.28 -45.36
C GLY A 232 -14.01 34.66 -44.80
N ASP A 233 -12.88 35.35 -44.99
CA ASP A 233 -11.56 34.99 -44.43
C ASP A 233 -11.36 35.45 -42.97
N TYR A 234 -12.40 36.06 -42.39
CA TYR A 234 -12.43 36.52 -41.02
C TYR A 234 -13.43 35.69 -40.20
N VAL A 235 -13.27 35.78 -38.89
CA VAL A 235 -14.20 35.22 -37.91
C VAL A 235 -14.60 36.29 -36.92
N ASN A 236 -15.90 36.38 -36.65
CA ASN A 236 -16.46 37.20 -35.59
C ASN A 236 -16.53 36.39 -34.29
N ILE A 237 -16.03 36.95 -33.21
CA ILE A 237 -16.14 36.42 -31.84
C ILE A 237 -17.04 37.37 -31.07
N TYR A 238 -18.21 36.89 -30.66
CA TYR A 238 -19.18 37.68 -29.90
C TYR A 238 -18.98 37.40 -28.41
N SER A 239 -18.44 38.38 -27.69
CA SER A 239 -18.04 38.27 -26.30
C SER A 239 -18.70 39.35 -25.45
N GLY A 240 -19.65 39.00 -24.59
CA GLY A 240 -20.34 39.98 -23.75
C GLY A 240 -21.05 41.08 -24.55
N ARG A 241 -20.53 42.31 -24.54
CA ARG A 241 -21.05 43.44 -25.34
C ARG A 241 -20.16 43.78 -26.54
N GLU A 242 -19.05 43.06 -26.68
CA GLU A 242 -18.02 43.34 -27.66
C GLU A 242 -18.08 42.30 -28.78
N ARG A 243 -17.69 42.76 -29.97
CA ARG A 243 -17.52 41.91 -31.13
C ARG A 243 -16.11 42.11 -31.64
N TYR A 244 -15.39 41.02 -31.76
CA TYR A 244 -14.04 41.00 -32.30
C TYR A 244 -14.03 40.35 -33.67
N THR A 245 -13.37 40.97 -34.65
CA THR A 245 -13.23 40.42 -36.00
C THR A 245 -11.76 40.10 -36.25
N VAL A 246 -11.46 38.82 -36.48
CA VAL A 246 -10.08 38.31 -36.54
C VAL A 246 -9.84 37.58 -37.85
N TYR A 247 -8.67 37.77 -38.45
CA TYR A 247 -8.25 37.00 -39.62
C TYR A 247 -7.79 35.61 -39.16
N SER A 248 -8.66 34.61 -39.29
CA SER A 248 -8.42 33.21 -38.88
C SER A 248 -9.51 32.31 -39.49
N THR A 249 -9.32 30.99 -39.44
CA THR A 249 -10.35 30.04 -39.88
C THR A 249 -11.19 29.52 -38.70
N MET A 250 -12.40 29.02 -38.99
CA MET A 250 -13.25 28.37 -37.98
C MET A 250 -12.55 27.17 -37.32
N LYS A 251 -11.73 26.41 -38.07
CA LYS A 251 -11.02 25.23 -37.55
C LYS A 251 -9.91 25.64 -36.57
N GLU A 252 -9.17 26.70 -36.90
CA GLU A 252 -8.14 27.26 -36.02
C GLU A 252 -8.74 27.82 -34.74
N LEU A 253 -9.86 28.52 -34.85
CA LEU A 253 -10.51 29.08 -33.67
C LEU A 253 -11.16 28.00 -32.80
N GLU A 254 -11.78 26.98 -33.40
CA GLU A 254 -12.31 25.80 -32.70
C GLU A 254 -11.25 25.10 -31.85
N ALA A 255 -10.03 24.93 -32.39
CA ALA A 255 -8.92 24.30 -31.67
C ALA A 255 -8.40 25.13 -30.49
N LYS A 256 -8.68 26.44 -30.44
CA LYS A 256 -8.27 27.35 -29.36
C LYS A 256 -9.33 27.54 -28.28
N LEU A 257 -10.56 27.08 -28.51
CA LEU A 257 -11.65 27.20 -27.54
C LEU A 257 -11.75 25.94 -26.67
N PRO A 258 -12.10 26.06 -25.37
CA PRO A 258 -12.27 24.91 -24.50
C PRO A 258 -13.31 23.92 -25.05
N ALA A 259 -12.85 22.76 -25.50
CA ALA A 259 -13.68 21.78 -26.17
C ALA A 259 -14.82 21.24 -25.31
N ARG A 260 -14.76 21.38 -23.97
CA ARG A 260 -15.87 21.05 -23.06
C ARG A 260 -17.00 22.08 -23.12
N GLU A 261 -16.67 23.35 -23.31
CA GLU A 261 -17.61 24.47 -23.22
C GLU A 261 -18.14 24.91 -24.59
N PHE A 262 -17.40 24.68 -25.67
CA PHE A 262 -17.77 25.11 -27.02
C PHE A 262 -18.03 23.93 -27.94
N ALA A 263 -19.00 24.07 -28.84
CA ALA A 263 -19.28 23.11 -29.89
C ALA A 263 -19.48 23.81 -31.23
N ARG A 264 -18.85 23.29 -32.28
CA ARG A 264 -19.17 23.67 -33.65
C ARG A 264 -20.46 23.00 -34.06
N VAL A 265 -21.48 23.80 -34.37
CA VAL A 265 -22.82 23.31 -34.72
C VAL A 265 -23.11 23.45 -36.21
N HIS A 266 -22.37 24.31 -36.90
CA HIS A 266 -22.50 24.51 -38.33
C HIS A 266 -21.16 24.97 -38.92
N ARG A 267 -21.00 24.84 -40.25
CA ARG A 267 -19.77 25.27 -40.93
C ARG A 267 -19.40 26.74 -40.64
N LYS A 268 -20.41 27.58 -40.36
CA LYS A 268 -20.28 29.00 -40.02
C LYS A 268 -20.31 29.31 -38.52
N TYR A 269 -20.68 28.39 -37.63
CA TYR A 269 -20.95 28.73 -36.23
C TYR A 269 -20.33 27.76 -35.22
N ILE A 270 -19.70 28.34 -34.19
CA ILE A 270 -19.35 27.67 -32.93
C ILE A 270 -20.12 28.37 -31.81
N VAL A 271 -20.73 27.61 -30.93
CA VAL A 271 -21.56 28.13 -29.84
C VAL A 271 -21.03 27.63 -28.51
N ARG A 272 -21.22 28.44 -27.46
CA ARG A 272 -20.98 28.01 -26.09
C ARG A 272 -22.18 27.20 -25.61
N LEU A 273 -21.95 25.99 -25.09
CA LEU A 273 -23.00 25.04 -24.75
C LEU A 273 -23.95 25.56 -23.67
N ASP A 274 -23.42 26.26 -22.66
CA ASP A 274 -24.21 26.85 -21.57
C ASP A 274 -25.09 28.05 -22.01
N ARG A 275 -24.93 28.53 -23.24
CA ARG A 275 -25.74 29.61 -23.84
C ARG A 275 -26.83 29.10 -24.78
N ILE A 276 -26.91 27.79 -25.02
CA ILE A 276 -28.01 27.18 -25.76
C ILE A 276 -29.21 27.12 -24.83
N ILE A 277 -30.28 27.84 -25.18
CA ILE A 277 -31.52 27.89 -24.38
C ILE A 277 -32.61 26.96 -24.90
N ALA A 278 -32.57 26.62 -26.19
CA ALA A 278 -33.51 25.71 -26.82
C ALA A 278 -32.86 25.05 -28.05
N ILE A 279 -33.36 23.88 -28.43
CA ILE A 279 -32.94 23.14 -29.62
C ILE A 279 -34.19 22.80 -30.41
N GLU A 280 -34.22 23.27 -31.65
CA GLU A 280 -35.28 23.00 -32.62
C GLU A 280 -34.81 21.91 -33.61
N SER A 281 -35.65 21.59 -34.60
CA SER A 281 -35.38 20.53 -35.58
C SER A 281 -34.04 20.68 -36.30
N ASP A 282 -33.67 21.91 -36.64
CA ASP A 282 -32.55 22.28 -37.50
C ASP A 282 -31.75 23.50 -36.98
N ALA A 283 -32.04 23.98 -35.77
CA ALA A 283 -31.36 25.12 -35.17
C ALA A 283 -31.17 24.97 -33.64
N VAL A 284 -30.13 25.59 -33.10
CA VAL A 284 -30.00 25.89 -31.67
C VAL A 284 -30.31 27.36 -31.45
N ILE A 285 -31.08 27.67 -30.41
CA ILE A 285 -31.37 29.04 -30.01
C ILE A 285 -30.34 29.44 -28.96
N VAL A 286 -29.55 30.47 -29.27
CA VAL A 286 -28.46 30.96 -28.42
C VAL A 286 -28.81 32.33 -27.87
N GLU A 287 -28.49 32.57 -26.60
CA GLU A 287 -28.52 33.90 -26.01
C GLU A 287 -27.45 34.80 -26.67
N ALA A 288 -27.84 35.77 -27.51
CA ALA A 288 -26.91 36.60 -28.26
C ALA A 288 -26.48 37.88 -27.52
N GLY A 289 -27.22 38.29 -26.48
CA GLY A 289 -26.94 39.48 -25.65
C GLY A 289 -28.16 40.37 -25.43
N ARG A 290 -28.00 41.52 -24.75
CA ARG A 290 -29.09 42.50 -24.57
C ARG A 290 -29.15 43.45 -25.77
N SER A 291 -30.33 43.61 -26.37
CA SER A 291 -30.61 44.68 -27.34
C SER A 291 -30.70 46.04 -26.63
N ALA A 292 -30.61 47.14 -27.38
CA ALA A 292 -30.81 48.51 -26.89
C ALA A 292 -32.18 48.70 -26.17
N GLU A 293 -33.13 47.80 -26.40
CA GLU A 293 -34.49 47.80 -25.83
C GLU A 293 -34.66 46.92 -24.57
N LEU A 294 -33.59 46.58 -23.85
CA LEU A 294 -33.58 45.75 -22.62
C LEU A 294 -34.06 44.29 -22.77
N ALA A 295 -34.55 43.85 -23.93
CA ALA A 295 -34.85 42.44 -24.18
C ALA A 295 -33.58 41.60 -24.46
N THR A 296 -33.54 40.38 -23.93
CA THR A 296 -32.54 39.37 -24.31
C THR A 296 -32.74 38.98 -25.77
N SER A 297 -31.76 39.27 -26.62
CA SER A 297 -31.75 38.91 -28.03
C SER A 297 -31.44 37.42 -28.17
N LEU A 298 -32.30 36.71 -28.90
CA LEU A 298 -32.16 35.29 -29.19
C LEU A 298 -31.72 35.14 -30.65
N LEU A 299 -30.66 34.35 -30.86
CA LEU A 299 -30.13 34.07 -32.19
C LEU A 299 -30.42 32.61 -32.55
N PRO A 300 -31.24 32.34 -33.57
CA PRO A 300 -31.35 31.02 -34.17
C PRO A 300 -30.08 30.72 -34.97
N VAL A 301 -29.33 29.70 -34.54
CA VAL A 301 -28.10 29.22 -35.19
C VAL A 301 -28.39 27.87 -35.85
N PRO A 302 -28.22 27.71 -37.17
CA PRO A 302 -28.51 26.45 -37.83
C PRO A 302 -27.58 25.32 -37.35
N ILE A 303 -28.07 24.08 -37.40
CA ILE A 303 -27.30 22.86 -37.11
C ILE A 303 -27.03 22.14 -38.43
N GLY A 304 -25.76 21.96 -38.79
CA GLY A 304 -25.39 21.14 -39.94
C GLY A 304 -25.54 19.65 -39.63
N ASN A 305 -25.99 18.85 -40.61
CA ASN A 305 -26.22 17.41 -40.45
C ASN A 305 -25.01 16.65 -39.88
N SER A 306 -23.78 17.03 -40.28
CA SER A 306 -22.54 16.43 -39.80
C SER A 306 -22.20 16.74 -38.33
N TYR A 307 -22.82 17.75 -37.74
CA TYR A 307 -22.55 18.22 -36.37
C TYR A 307 -23.63 17.79 -35.37
N LYS A 308 -24.83 17.42 -35.85
CA LYS A 308 -26.00 17.18 -35.01
C LYS A 308 -25.78 16.05 -34.00
N SER A 309 -25.26 14.90 -34.41
CA SER A 309 -25.03 13.76 -33.50
C SER A 309 -24.01 14.07 -32.41
N ALA A 310 -22.90 14.72 -32.78
CA ALA A 310 -21.84 15.10 -31.85
C ALA A 310 -22.27 16.21 -30.87
N LEU A 311 -23.16 17.11 -31.30
CA LEU A 311 -23.76 18.10 -30.40
C LEU A 311 -24.67 17.42 -29.38
N LEU A 312 -25.61 16.58 -29.84
CA LEU A 312 -26.60 15.94 -28.97
C LEU A 312 -25.95 15.03 -27.92
N SER A 313 -24.87 14.31 -28.27
CA SER A 313 -24.15 13.46 -27.32
C SER A 313 -23.41 14.22 -26.22
N ARG A 314 -23.20 15.54 -26.41
CA ARG A 314 -22.56 16.42 -25.42
C ARG A 314 -23.55 17.12 -24.51
N LEU A 315 -24.84 16.97 -24.78
CA LEU A 315 -25.91 17.56 -23.99
C LEU A 315 -26.46 16.49 -23.04
N ASN A 316 -26.76 16.89 -21.81
CA ASN A 316 -27.35 16.00 -20.81
C ASN A 316 -28.87 15.88 -21.05
N LEU A 317 -29.25 15.17 -22.10
CA LEU A 317 -30.64 14.95 -22.51
C LEU A 317 -31.30 13.91 -21.57
N ILE A 318 -32.56 14.15 -21.19
CA ILE A 318 -33.40 13.26 -20.38
C ILE A 318 -34.50 12.69 -21.27
#